data_AF-A0A9C9N3Z5-F1
#
_entry.id   AF-A0A9C9N3Z5-F1
#
_cell.length_a   1.000
_cell.length_b   1.000
_cell.length_c   1.000
_cell.angle_alpha   90.00
_cell.angle_beta   90.00
_cell.angle_gamma   90.00
#
_symmetry.space_group_name_H-M   'P 1'
#
loop_
_entity.id
_entity.type
_entity.pdbx_description
1 polymer ?
#
loop_
_entity_poly.entity_id
_entity_poly.type
_entity_poly.pdbx_seq_one_letter_code
_entity_poly.pdbx_strand_id
1 'polypeptide(L)'
;MDGTRIIRRQRVHDLARQYDASIREVELAALEEGVVPWRYVRNVGTMGVAGQSTLLHSTVAVVGLGGLGGYVVEALARAGVGRLMLIDGDRFEEHNLNRQILSSEARLGQAKADVARRRVAE
;
A
#
# COMPACT_ATOMS: atom_id res chain seq x y z
N MET A 1 24.62 1.62 -6.78
CA MET A 1 23.67 2.36 -5.91
C MET A 1 24.44 2.91 -4.72
N ASP A 2 25.56 3.58 -4.96
CA ASP A 2 26.39 4.15 -3.90
C ASP A 2 25.86 5.55 -3.57
N GLY A 3 25.49 5.79 -2.32
CA GLY A 3 25.06 7.11 -1.82
C GLY A 3 23.59 7.26 -1.45
N THR A 4 22.72 6.27 -1.69
CA THR A 4 21.31 6.35 -1.25
C THR A 4 21.22 6.25 0.27
N ARG A 5 20.86 7.35 0.94
CA ARG A 5 20.54 7.34 2.36
C ARG A 5 19.23 6.58 2.57
N ILE A 6 19.19 5.73 3.58
CA ILE A 6 18.04 4.85 3.85
C ILE A 6 17.51 5.04 5.26
N ILE A 7 16.20 4.85 5.44
CA ILE A 7 15.58 4.71 6.76
C ILE A 7 14.88 3.36 6.87
N ARG A 8 15.22 2.59 7.91
CA ARG A 8 14.63 1.26 8.15
C ARG A 8 13.25 1.40 8.78
N ARG A 9 12.36 0.44 8.51
CA ARG A 9 10.99 0.42 9.05
C ARG A 9 10.93 0.65 10.56
N GLN A 10 11.79 0.00 11.35
CA GLN A 10 11.80 0.19 12.80
C GLN A 10 12.01 1.66 13.18
N ARG A 11 12.98 2.33 12.54
CA ARG A 11 13.26 3.74 12.82
C ARG A 11 12.11 4.66 12.40
N VAL A 12 11.45 4.38 11.27
CA VAL A 12 10.23 5.11 10.86
C VAL A 12 9.16 5.00 11.95
N HIS A 13 8.92 3.79 12.46
CA HIS A 13 7.96 3.53 13.54
C HIS A 13 8.34 4.21 14.86
N ASP A 14 9.62 4.23 15.20
CA ASP A 14 10.10 4.90 16.41
C ASP A 14 9.89 6.42 16.33
N LEU A 15 10.22 7.03 15.18
CA LEU A 15 10.01 8.47 14.94
C LEU A 15 8.52 8.82 14.93
N ALA A 16 7.69 8.00 14.30
CA ALA A 16 6.24 8.20 14.28
C ALA A 16 5.67 8.28 15.71
N ARG A 17 6.10 7.35 16.59
CA ARG A 17 5.71 7.40 18.02
C ARG A 17 6.33 8.58 18.76
N GLN A 18 7.60 8.91 18.50
CA GLN A 18 8.32 9.99 19.18
C GLN A 18 7.69 11.36 18.92
N TYR A 19 7.21 11.59 17.70
CA TYR A 19 6.69 12.88 17.26
C TYR A 19 5.17 12.92 17.10
N ASP A 20 4.45 11.90 17.58
CA ASP A 20 2.99 11.75 17.41
C ASP A 20 2.52 11.95 15.96
N ALA A 21 3.28 11.35 15.03
CA ALA A 21 3.04 11.44 13.60
C ALA A 21 2.64 10.08 13.03
N SER A 22 1.96 10.09 11.89
CA SER A 22 1.71 8.88 11.11
C SER A 22 2.99 8.36 10.46
N ILE A 23 3.03 7.05 10.20
CA ILE A 23 4.11 6.41 9.41
C ILE A 23 4.30 7.12 8.07
N ARG A 24 3.20 7.52 7.43
CA ARG A 24 3.21 8.20 6.14
C ARG A 24 3.90 9.56 6.22
N GLU A 25 3.62 10.36 7.25
CA GLU A 25 4.27 11.66 7.44
C GLU A 25 5.78 11.52 7.63
N VAL A 26 6.22 10.53 8.39
CA VAL A 26 7.66 10.25 8.57
C VAL A 26 8.31 9.79 7.28
N GLU A 27 7.65 8.92 6.51
CA GLU A 27 8.17 8.48 5.21
C GLU A 27 8.24 9.62 4.18
N LEU A 28 7.27 10.53 4.18
CA LEU A 28 7.26 11.72 3.33
C LEU A 28 8.40 12.68 3.68
N ALA A 29 8.55 13.03 4.95
CA ALA A 29 9.65 13.88 5.42
C ALA A 29 11.02 13.25 5.11
N ALA A 30 11.16 11.93 5.23
CA ALA A 30 12.37 11.23 4.85
C ALA A 30 12.67 11.38 3.35
N LEU A 31 11.66 11.19 2.48
CA LEU A 31 11.83 11.34 1.04
C LEU A 31 12.18 12.77 0.62
N GLU A 32 11.63 13.78 1.28
CA GLU A 32 11.98 15.20 1.07
C GLU A 32 13.45 15.47 1.38
N GLU A 33 13.98 14.83 2.43
CA GLU A 33 15.40 14.86 2.78
C GLU A 33 16.26 13.89 1.93
N GLY A 34 15.70 13.27 0.89
CA GLY A 34 16.43 12.30 0.06
C GLY A 34 16.85 11.03 0.81
N VAL A 35 16.18 10.71 1.92
CA VAL A 35 16.32 9.48 2.69
C VAL A 35 15.20 8.52 2.31
N VAL A 36 15.53 7.42 1.67
CA VAL A 36 14.54 6.49 1.12
C VAL A 36 14.11 5.47 2.18
N PRO A 37 12.80 5.32 2.47
CA PRO A 37 12.32 4.20 3.27
C PRO A 37 12.73 2.87 2.64
N TRP A 38 13.32 1.98 3.43
CA TRP A 38 13.95 0.74 2.93
C TRP A 38 13.03 -0.10 2.03
N ARG A 39 11.72 -0.09 2.32
CA ARG A 39 10.69 -0.77 1.52
C ARG A 39 10.69 -0.36 0.05
N TYR A 40 11.02 0.90 -0.26
CA TYR A 40 10.88 1.50 -1.59
C TYR A 40 12.20 1.64 -2.35
N VAL A 41 13.32 1.16 -1.79
CA VAL A 41 14.65 1.28 -2.43
C VAL A 41 14.66 0.72 -3.86
N ARG A 42 13.95 -0.39 -4.11
CA ARG A 42 13.84 -0.99 -5.44
C ARG A 42 12.90 -0.24 -6.39
N ASN A 43 11.92 0.48 -5.87
CA ASN A 43 11.02 1.31 -6.68
C ASN A 43 11.77 2.53 -7.22
N VAL A 44 12.58 3.16 -6.35
CA VAL A 44 13.37 4.37 -6.67
C VAL A 44 14.32 4.14 -7.85
N GLY A 45 14.83 2.93 -8.05
CA GLY A 45 15.66 2.61 -9.23
C GLY A 45 14.94 2.81 -10.57
N THR A 46 13.60 2.74 -10.59
CA THR A 46 12.79 2.91 -11.81
C THR A 46 12.13 4.30 -11.88
N MET A 47 11.62 4.82 -10.76
CA MET A 47 10.82 6.06 -10.75
C MET A 47 11.48 7.25 -10.02
N GLY A 48 12.66 7.05 -9.44
CA GLY A 48 13.35 8.05 -8.62
C GLY A 48 12.65 8.33 -7.28
N VAL A 49 13.31 9.15 -6.45
CA VAL A 49 12.78 9.60 -5.15
C VAL A 49 11.52 10.45 -5.35
N ALA A 50 11.54 11.35 -6.36
CA ALA A 50 10.40 12.18 -6.70
C ALA A 50 9.17 11.35 -7.09
N GLY A 51 9.33 10.31 -7.91
CA GLY A 51 8.23 9.41 -8.28
C GLY A 51 7.66 8.66 -7.08
N GLN A 52 8.52 8.17 -6.17
CA GLN A 52 8.08 7.52 -4.95
C GLN A 52 7.33 8.49 -4.02
N SER A 53 7.78 9.74 -3.91
CA SER A 53 7.08 10.80 -3.15
C SER A 53 5.71 11.11 -3.77
N THR A 54 5.62 11.20 -5.10
CA THR A 54 4.34 11.39 -5.80
C THR A 54 3.36 10.27 -5.47
N LEU A 55 3.78 9.00 -5.50
CA LEU A 55 2.92 7.88 -5.12
C LEU A 55 2.44 8.00 -3.66
N LEU A 56 3.34 8.30 -2.72
CA LEU A 56 3.01 8.40 -1.31
C LEU A 56 2.09 9.61 -0.99
N HIS A 57 2.12 10.66 -1.82
CA HIS A 57 1.15 11.75 -1.77
C HIS A 57 -0.21 11.42 -2.39
N SER A 58 -0.25 10.47 -3.32
CA SER A 58 -1.42 10.19 -4.13
C SER A 58 -2.55 9.51 -3.35
N THR A 59 -3.78 9.80 -3.78
CA THR A 59 -4.98 9.03 -3.43
C THR A 59 -5.50 8.36 -4.70
N VAL A 60 -5.73 7.04 -4.65
CA VAL A 60 -6.27 6.28 -5.78
C VAL A 60 -7.56 5.59 -5.36
N ALA A 61 -8.60 5.71 -6.19
CA ALA A 61 -9.83 4.94 -6.04
C ALA A 61 -9.81 3.71 -6.96
N VAL A 62 -10.11 2.55 -6.40
CA VAL A 62 -10.31 1.31 -7.17
C VAL A 62 -11.77 0.90 -7.01
N VAL A 63 -12.52 0.97 -8.12
CA VAL A 63 -13.93 0.59 -8.20
C VAL A 63 -14.01 -0.79 -8.83
N GLY A 64 -14.52 -1.76 -8.08
CA GLY A 64 -14.48 -3.18 -8.41
C GLY A 64 -13.23 -3.85 -7.84
N LEU A 65 -13.44 -4.81 -6.95
CA LEU A 65 -12.44 -5.56 -6.19
C LEU A 65 -12.53 -7.07 -6.50
N GLY A 66 -12.99 -7.39 -7.71
CA GLY A 66 -13.06 -8.73 -8.25
C GLY A 66 -11.70 -9.26 -8.72
N GLY A 67 -11.71 -10.08 -9.78
CA GLY A 67 -10.52 -10.80 -10.28
C GLY A 67 -9.31 -9.90 -10.50
N LEU A 68 -9.45 -8.85 -11.33
CA LEU A 68 -8.38 -7.89 -11.60
C LEU A 68 -8.19 -6.89 -10.45
N GLY A 69 -9.30 -6.38 -9.89
CA GLY A 69 -9.28 -5.33 -8.88
C GLY A 69 -8.42 -5.68 -7.66
N GLY A 70 -8.50 -6.93 -7.19
CA GLY A 70 -7.66 -7.42 -6.09
C GLY A 70 -6.16 -7.32 -6.37
N TYR A 71 -5.71 -7.67 -7.59
CA TYR A 71 -4.31 -7.54 -7.98
C TYR A 71 -3.87 -6.08 -8.10
N VAL A 72 -4.74 -5.21 -8.63
CA VAL A 72 -4.45 -3.77 -8.73
C VAL A 72 -4.27 -3.17 -7.35
N VAL A 73 -5.13 -3.50 -6.39
CA VAL A 73 -5.01 -3.04 -4.99
C VAL A 73 -3.69 -3.48 -4.36
N GLU A 74 -3.33 -4.75 -4.51
CA GLU A 74 -2.04 -5.28 -4.01
C GLU A 74 -0.85 -4.53 -4.63
N ALA A 75 -0.87 -4.32 -5.94
CA ALA A 75 0.20 -3.62 -6.64
C ALA A 75 0.34 -2.16 -6.16
N LEU A 76 -0.77 -1.41 -6.06
CA LEU A 76 -0.77 -0.02 -5.61
C LEU A 76 -0.33 0.11 -4.15
N ALA A 77 -0.84 -0.76 -3.26
CA ALA A 77 -0.46 -0.76 -1.84
C ALA A 77 1.04 -1.07 -1.67
N ARG A 78 1.58 -2.01 -2.45
CA ARG A 78 3.01 -2.37 -2.42
C ARG A 78 3.91 -1.31 -3.03
N ALA A 79 3.44 -0.63 -4.08
CA ALA A 79 4.15 0.48 -4.71
C ALA A 79 4.26 1.71 -3.79
N GLY A 80 3.42 1.80 -2.75
CA GLY A 80 3.45 2.89 -1.79
C GLY A 80 2.50 4.04 -2.13
N VAL A 81 1.35 3.74 -2.74
CA VAL A 81 0.27 4.74 -2.85
C VAL A 81 -0.18 5.15 -1.45
N GLY A 82 -0.23 6.46 -1.18
CA GLY A 82 -0.50 7.00 0.15
C GLY A 82 -1.88 6.68 0.71
N ARG A 83 -2.91 6.71 -0.15
CA ARG A 83 -4.28 6.41 0.25
C ARG A 83 -5.02 5.64 -0.85
N LEU A 84 -5.67 4.55 -0.46
CA LEU A 84 -6.52 3.75 -1.33
C LEU A 84 -7.98 3.86 -0.91
N MET A 85 -8.86 4.22 -1.85
CA MET A 85 -10.30 4.15 -1.69
C MET A 85 -10.81 2.91 -2.42
N LEU A 86 -11.23 1.90 -1.66
CA LEU A 86 -11.59 0.58 -2.17
C LEU A 86 -13.11 0.45 -2.19
N ILE A 87 -13.71 0.31 -3.37
CA ILE A 87 -15.15 0.41 -3.57
C ILE A 87 -15.65 -0.85 -4.27
N ASP A 88 -16.49 -1.62 -3.60
CA ASP A 88 -17.19 -2.78 -4.16
C ASP A 88 -18.46 -3.06 -3.34
N GLY A 89 -19.58 -3.32 -4.02
CA GLY A 89 -20.86 -3.62 -3.38
C GLY A 89 -21.09 -5.10 -3.10
N ASP A 90 -20.23 -5.97 -3.61
CA ASP A 90 -20.39 -7.41 -3.54
C ASP A 90 -19.77 -8.02 -2.27
N ARG A 91 -20.12 -9.29 -2.06
CA ARG A 91 -19.50 -10.20 -1.10
C ARG A 91 -18.75 -11.30 -1.85
N PHE A 92 -17.83 -11.98 -1.17
CA PHE A 92 -17.19 -13.16 -1.77
C PHE A 92 -18.15 -14.35 -1.81
N GLU A 93 -18.19 -15.00 -2.96
CA GLU A 93 -18.93 -16.23 -3.20
C GLU A 93 -17.99 -17.37 -3.61
N GLU A 94 -18.47 -18.62 -3.52
CA GLU A 94 -17.67 -19.82 -3.84
C GLU A 94 -17.04 -19.74 -5.23
N HIS A 95 -17.82 -19.27 -6.21
CA HIS A 95 -17.34 -19.13 -7.58
C HIS A 95 -16.21 -18.11 -7.71
N ASN A 96 -15.91 -17.26 -6.72
CA ASN A 96 -14.79 -16.31 -6.74
C ASN A 96 -13.44 -16.96 -6.39
N LEU A 97 -13.45 -18.10 -5.68
CA LEU A 97 -12.26 -18.78 -5.16
C LEU A 97 -11.24 -19.14 -6.25
N ASN A 98 -11.71 -19.35 -7.48
CA ASN A 98 -10.87 -19.73 -8.60
C ASN A 98 -10.05 -18.58 -9.23
N ARG A 99 -10.39 -17.31 -8.96
CA ARG A 99 -9.83 -16.17 -9.72
C ARG A 99 -9.62 -14.87 -8.96
N GLN A 100 -10.15 -14.74 -7.75
CA GLN A 100 -10.04 -13.49 -6.98
C GLN A 100 -9.03 -13.67 -5.85
N ILE A 101 -7.89 -12.99 -5.95
CA ILE A 101 -6.76 -13.13 -5.01
C ILE A 101 -7.10 -12.85 -3.54
N LEU A 102 -8.15 -12.07 -3.29
CA LEU A 102 -8.60 -11.72 -1.94
C LEU A 102 -9.61 -12.71 -1.36
N SER A 103 -10.13 -13.63 -2.16
CA SER A 103 -11.07 -14.67 -1.72
C SER A 103 -10.37 -15.84 -1.03
N SER A 104 -11.08 -16.50 -0.13
CA SER A 104 -10.70 -17.77 0.51
C SER A 104 -11.95 -18.38 1.13
N GLU A 105 -11.97 -19.68 1.44
CA GLU A 105 -13.12 -20.32 2.10
C GLU A 105 -13.55 -19.60 3.39
N ALA A 106 -12.58 -19.17 4.21
CA ALA A 106 -12.84 -18.40 5.43
C ALA A 106 -13.43 -16.99 5.21
N ARG A 107 -13.49 -16.51 3.96
CA ARG A 107 -13.93 -15.16 3.58
C ARG A 107 -15.25 -15.15 2.81
N LEU A 108 -15.87 -16.30 2.56
CA LEU A 108 -17.17 -16.39 1.91
C LEU A 108 -18.23 -15.59 2.70
N GLY A 109 -19.08 -14.86 1.97
CA GLY A 109 -20.09 -13.95 2.53
C GLY A 109 -19.54 -12.64 3.08
N GLN A 110 -18.22 -12.44 3.17
CA GLN A 110 -17.65 -11.16 3.62
C GLN A 110 -17.64 -10.14 2.48
N ALA A 111 -17.86 -8.86 2.81
CA ALA A 111 -17.81 -7.76 1.85
C ALA A 111 -16.39 -7.63 1.25
N LYS A 112 -16.30 -7.53 -0.08
CA LYS A 112 -15.02 -7.47 -0.78
C LYS A 112 -14.20 -6.24 -0.36
N ALA A 113 -14.87 -5.09 -0.20
CA ALA A 113 -14.24 -3.84 0.25
C ALA A 113 -13.60 -3.96 1.64
N ASP A 114 -14.29 -4.59 2.60
CA ASP A 114 -13.76 -4.76 3.95
C ASP A 114 -12.56 -5.71 4.03
N VAL A 115 -12.63 -6.82 3.29
CA VAL A 115 -11.51 -7.76 3.18
C VAL A 115 -10.30 -7.08 2.52
N ALA A 116 -10.52 -6.35 1.42
CA ALA A 116 -9.45 -5.63 0.74
C ALA A 116 -8.81 -4.57 1.65
N ARG A 117 -9.61 -3.82 2.41
CA ARG A 117 -9.12 -2.85 3.39
C ARG A 117 -8.26 -3.51 4.46
N ARG A 118 -8.72 -4.63 5.05
CA ARG A 118 -7.94 -5.39 6.04
C ARG A 118 -6.63 -5.87 5.43
N ARG A 119 -6.67 -6.41 4.22
CA ARG A 119 -5.50 -6.92 3.52
C ARG A 119 -4.44 -5.83 3.26
N VAL A 120 -4.86 -4.62 2.88
CA VAL A 120 -3.94 -3.48 2.68
C VAL A 120 -3.31 -3.00 4.00
N ALA A 121 -3.97 -3.23 5.14
CA ALA A 121 -3.50 -2.82 6.46
C ALA A 121 -2.54 -3.81 7.13
N GLU A 122 -2.30 -4.99 6.53
CA GLU A 122 -1.33 -6.00 6.98
C GLU A 122 0.12 -5.57 6.67
#